data_AF-A0A0L7KTT4-F1
#
_entry.id   AF-A0A0L7KTT4-F1
#
_cell.length_a   1.000
_cell.length_b   1.000
_cell.length_c   1.000
_cell.angle_alpha   90.00
_cell.angle_beta   90.00
_cell.angle_gamma   90.00
#
_symmetry.space_group_name_H-M   'P 1'
#
loop_
_entity.id
_entity.type
_entity.pdbx_description
1 polymer ?
#
loop_
_entity_poly.entity_id
_entity_poly.type
_entity_poly.pdbx_seq_one_letter_code
_entity_poly.pdbx_strand_id
1 'polypeptide(L)'
;GYVPVAVRASVLFFALNDLSRIDPMYQFSLDAYIDLFTYSIDRSPKSTELEDRINNLNENTCRALFERHKLLLSFHMVSRILFQAGKMSSLEYFFLLKGGVVVAFSDWMPDECWDNVTELDKLPGFHGMAWEESVFKTSLLFVLSPGVDPTAALIQLAIDVKMFDKFQSLSLGQGQAPAAER
;
A
#
# COMPACT_ATOMS: atom_id res chain seq x y z
N GLY A 1 -2.61 34.72 -22.82
CA GLY A 1 -1.37 34.79 -22.03
C GLY A 1 -0.75 33.43 -21.79
N TYR A 2 -1.41 32.57 -21.00
CA TYR A 2 -0.78 31.34 -20.46
C TYR A 2 -0.93 30.07 -21.30
N VAL A 3 -1.52 30.14 -22.51
CA VAL A 3 -1.69 29.00 -23.41
C VAL A 3 -0.37 28.22 -23.64
N PRO A 4 0.81 28.85 -23.82
CA PRO A 4 2.06 28.13 -23.97
C PRO A 4 2.42 27.23 -22.77
N VAL A 5 2.07 27.64 -21.55
CA VAL A 5 2.29 26.84 -20.33
C VAL A 5 1.38 25.63 -20.32
N ALA A 6 0.10 25.79 -20.69
CA ALA A 6 -0.85 24.69 -20.78
C ALA A 6 -0.44 23.65 -21.86
N VAL A 7 0.05 24.12 -23.01
CA VAL A 7 0.60 23.22 -24.05
C VAL A 7 1.78 22.42 -23.49
N ARG A 8 2.73 23.07 -22.81
CA ARG A 8 3.89 22.40 -22.23
C ARG A 8 3.51 21.39 -21.13
N ALA A 9 2.52 21.72 -20.30
CA ALA A 9 1.98 20.80 -19.30
C ALA A 9 1.38 19.55 -19.95
N SER A 10 0.58 19.73 -21.02
CA SER A 10 0.00 18.57 -21.75
C SER A 10 1.08 17.65 -22.34
N VAL A 11 2.15 18.21 -22.92
CA VAL A 11 3.30 17.45 -23.43
C VAL A 11 4.00 16.69 -22.30
N LEU A 12 4.21 17.31 -21.15
CA LEU A 12 4.81 16.65 -19.98
C LEU A 12 3.94 15.51 -19.46
N PHE A 13 2.62 15.69 -19.40
CA PHE A 13 1.69 14.63 -19.00
C PHE A 13 1.78 13.43 -19.94
N PHE A 14 1.73 13.64 -21.26
CA PHE A 14 1.83 12.54 -22.22
C PHE A 14 3.20 11.87 -22.18
N ALA A 15 4.29 12.63 -21.99
CA ALA A 15 5.63 12.06 -21.81
C ALA A 15 5.71 11.17 -20.57
N LEU A 16 5.09 11.57 -19.45
CA LEU A 16 4.99 10.71 -18.26
C LEU A 16 4.12 9.49 -18.49
N ASN A 17 3.00 9.64 -19.18
CA ASN A 17 2.13 8.53 -19.53
C ASN A 17 2.83 7.54 -20.47
N ASP A 18 3.76 8.00 -21.32
CA ASP A 18 4.58 7.10 -22.12
C ASP A 18 5.62 6.33 -21.26
N LEU A 19 6.12 6.91 -20.17
CA LEU A 19 6.99 6.19 -19.22
C LEU A 19 6.27 5.02 -18.54
N SER A 20 4.95 5.11 -18.33
CA SER A 20 4.18 4.00 -17.77
C SER A 20 4.13 2.77 -18.68
N ARG A 21 4.45 2.93 -19.97
CA ARG A 21 4.59 1.81 -20.91
C ARG A 21 5.91 1.06 -20.74
N ILE A 22 6.92 1.73 -20.19
CA ILE A 22 8.24 1.13 -19.94
C ILE A 22 8.22 0.34 -18.64
N ASP A 23 7.63 0.92 -17.59
CA ASP A 23 7.46 0.24 -16.31
C ASP A 23 6.14 0.69 -15.66
N PRO A 24 5.25 -0.26 -15.27
CA PRO A 24 3.96 0.05 -14.63
C PRO A 24 4.06 0.99 -13.42
N MET A 25 5.22 1.04 -12.77
CA MET A 25 5.48 1.90 -11.64
C MET A 25 5.47 3.40 -11.99
N TYR A 26 5.66 3.78 -13.26
CA TYR A 26 5.50 5.17 -13.74
C TYR A 26 4.06 5.52 -14.13
N GLN A 27 3.08 4.68 -13.81
CA GLN A 27 1.68 5.00 -14.02
C GLN A 27 1.27 6.20 -13.16
N PHE A 28 0.87 7.29 -13.81
CA PHE A 28 0.42 8.51 -13.17
C PHE A 28 -1.04 8.75 -13.53
N SER A 29 -1.90 9.00 -12.53
CA SER A 29 -3.27 9.44 -12.81
C SER A 29 -3.26 10.90 -13.26
N LEU A 30 -4.25 11.25 -14.09
CA LEU A 30 -4.45 12.65 -14.48
C LEU A 30 -4.68 13.54 -13.25
N ASP A 31 -5.42 13.05 -12.25
CA ASP A 31 -5.69 13.78 -11.01
C ASP A 31 -4.41 14.07 -10.23
N ALA A 32 -3.54 13.07 -10.06
CA ALA A 32 -2.25 13.26 -9.40
C ALA A 32 -1.36 14.26 -10.15
N TYR A 33 -1.45 14.28 -11.50
CA TYR A 33 -0.73 15.25 -12.32
C TYR A 33 -1.27 16.68 -12.12
N ILE A 34 -2.60 16.83 -12.10
CA ILE A 34 -3.26 18.12 -11.86
C ILE A 34 -2.92 18.65 -10.47
N ASP A 35 -2.92 17.80 -9.44
CA ASP A 35 -2.57 18.18 -8.08
C ASP A 35 -1.12 18.67 -7.99
N LEU A 36 -0.19 17.94 -8.61
CA LEU A 36 1.22 18.33 -8.67
C LEU A 36 1.41 19.63 -9.44
N PHE A 37 0.72 19.78 -10.57
CA PHE A 37 0.79 20.99 -11.39
C PHE A 37 0.26 22.20 -10.64
N THR A 38 -0.89 22.06 -9.97
CA THR A 38 -1.50 23.12 -9.15
C THR A 38 -0.59 23.51 -7.99
N TYR A 39 -0.03 22.52 -7.29
CA TYR A 39 0.98 22.72 -6.25
C TYR A 39 2.20 23.51 -6.76
N SER A 40 2.69 23.19 -7.97
CA SER A 40 3.82 23.90 -8.57
C SER A 40 3.48 25.35 -8.96
N ILE A 41 2.24 25.62 -9.40
CA ILE A 41 1.76 26.97 -9.72
C ILE A 41 1.71 27.84 -8.46
N ASP A 42 1.25 27.27 -7.34
CA ASP A 42 1.11 27.98 -6.07
C ASP A 42 2.47 28.34 -5.46
N ARG A 43 3.43 27.41 -5.53
CA ARG A 43 4.81 27.59 -5.03
C ARG A 43 5.69 28.45 -5.94
N SER A 44 5.31 28.66 -7.20
CA SER A 44 6.14 29.37 -8.17
C SER A 44 6.22 30.88 -7.87
N PRO A 45 7.40 31.53 -8.05
CA PRO A 45 7.56 32.96 -7.86
C PRO A 45 6.62 33.79 -8.75
N LYS A 46 5.84 34.70 -8.14
CA LYS A 46 4.92 35.60 -8.84
C LYS A 46 5.73 36.71 -9.52
N SER A 47 5.29 37.13 -10.70
CA SER A 47 5.88 38.27 -11.43
C SER A 47 4.76 39.10 -12.04
N THR A 48 4.99 40.42 -12.14
CA THR A 48 4.11 41.36 -12.84
C THR A 48 4.26 41.26 -14.36
N GLU A 49 5.45 40.89 -14.83
CA GLU A 49 5.72 40.64 -16.24
C GLU A 49 5.26 39.25 -16.64
N LEU A 50 4.45 39.19 -17.72
CA LEU A 50 3.83 37.94 -18.17
C LEU A 50 4.88 36.90 -18.57
N GLU A 51 5.92 37.32 -19.28
CA GLU A 51 6.97 36.43 -19.80
C GLU A 51 7.79 35.82 -18.65
N ASP A 52 8.20 36.63 -17.67
CA ASP A 52 8.87 36.16 -16.46
C ASP A 52 7.98 35.22 -15.64
N ARG A 53 6.68 35.52 -15.54
CA ARG A 53 5.74 34.63 -14.85
C ARG A 53 5.63 33.27 -15.58
N ILE A 54 5.61 33.26 -16.91
CA ILE A 54 5.58 32.03 -17.71
C ILE A 54 6.86 31.21 -17.49
N ASN A 55 8.03 31.85 -17.48
CA ASN A 55 9.30 31.19 -17.23
C ASN A 55 9.35 30.57 -15.83
N ASN A 56 8.96 31.33 -14.80
CA ASN A 56 8.90 30.84 -13.41
C ASN A 56 7.97 29.63 -13.26
N LEU A 57 6.82 29.64 -13.95
CA LEU A 57 5.86 28.53 -13.93
C LEU A 57 6.44 27.27 -14.58
N ASN A 58 7.08 27.41 -15.75
CA ASN A 58 7.69 26.30 -16.46
C ASN A 58 8.84 25.67 -15.67
N GLU A 59 9.74 26.48 -15.12
CA GLU A 59 10.87 25.98 -14.32
C GLU A 59 10.39 25.25 -13.07
N ASN A 60 9.43 25.83 -12.35
CA ASN A 60 8.95 25.24 -11.11
C ASN A 60 8.17 23.94 -11.36
N THR A 61 7.39 23.88 -12.44
CA THR A 61 6.69 22.66 -12.86
C THR A 61 7.67 21.55 -13.17
N CYS A 62 8.68 21.82 -14.01
CA CYS A 62 9.71 20.82 -14.34
C CYS A 62 10.43 20.34 -13.09
N ARG A 63 10.82 21.24 -12.18
CA ARG A 63 11.49 20.89 -10.92
C ARG A 63 10.62 20.00 -10.04
N ALA A 64 9.35 20.36 -9.83
CA ALA A 64 8.40 19.59 -9.04
C ALA A 64 8.16 18.19 -9.62
N LEU A 65 8.07 18.08 -10.96
CA LEU A 65 7.98 16.81 -11.66
C LEU A 65 9.20 15.94 -11.36
N PHE A 66 10.41 16.45 -11.64
CA PHE A 66 11.64 15.70 -11.45
C PHE A 66 11.87 15.31 -9.99
N GLU A 67 11.57 16.19 -9.03
CA GLU A 67 11.70 15.87 -7.61
C GLU A 67 10.79 14.73 -7.18
N ARG A 68 9.53 14.73 -7.64
CA ARG A 68 8.59 13.65 -7.33
C ARG A 68 9.05 12.31 -7.93
N HIS A 69 9.71 12.33 -9.09
CA HIS A 69 10.24 11.12 -9.72
C HIS A 69 11.57 10.62 -9.12
N LYS A 70 12.29 11.40 -8.30
CA LYS A 70 13.56 10.94 -7.68
C LYS A 70 13.36 9.68 -6.84
N LEU A 71 12.30 9.63 -6.04
CA LEU A 71 12.00 8.49 -5.19
C LEU A 71 11.63 7.26 -6.02
N LEU A 72 10.76 7.45 -7.02
CA LEU A 72 10.32 6.40 -7.94
C LEU A 72 11.50 5.82 -8.74
N LEU A 73 12.36 6.69 -9.27
CA LEU A 73 13.56 6.32 -10.00
C LEU A 73 14.55 5.58 -9.10
N SER A 74 14.76 6.06 -7.87
CA SER A 74 15.63 5.40 -6.90
C SER A 74 15.10 4.01 -6.55
N PHE A 75 13.80 3.88 -6.27
CA PHE A 75 13.15 2.60 -6.02
C PHE A 75 13.23 1.68 -7.24
N HIS A 76 13.07 2.19 -8.47
CA HIS A 76 13.26 1.42 -9.71
C HIS A 76 14.68 0.86 -9.81
N MET A 77 15.69 1.71 -9.62
CA MET A 77 17.10 1.32 -9.69
C MET A 77 17.43 0.26 -8.65
N VAL A 78 16.99 0.45 -7.41
CA VAL A 78 17.20 -0.53 -6.32
C VAL A 78 16.50 -1.84 -6.63
N SER A 79 15.23 -1.79 -7.06
CA SER A 79 14.47 -2.99 -7.42
C SER A 79 15.17 -3.76 -8.54
N ARG A 80 15.66 -3.09 -9.59
CA ARG A 80 16.41 -3.72 -10.69
C ARG A 80 17.72 -4.36 -10.22
N ILE A 81 18.45 -3.72 -9.32
CA ILE A 81 19.67 -4.28 -8.71
C ILE A 81 19.33 -5.54 -7.90
N LEU A 82 18.26 -5.51 -7.11
CA LEU A 82 17.82 -6.66 -6.30
C LEU A 82 17.31 -7.82 -7.16
N PHE A 83 16.60 -7.53 -8.24
CA PHE A 83 16.21 -8.53 -9.25
C PHE A 83 17.43 -9.20 -9.89
N GLN A 84 18.43 -8.42 -10.30
CA GLN A 84 19.67 -8.95 -10.87
C GLN A 84 20.45 -9.81 -9.85
N ALA A 85 20.40 -9.45 -8.57
CA ALA A 85 21.02 -10.20 -7.50
C ALA A 85 20.21 -11.45 -7.07
N GLY A 86 19.03 -11.69 -7.65
CA GLY A 86 18.13 -12.79 -7.28
C GLY A 86 17.55 -12.67 -5.87
N LYS A 87 17.53 -11.46 -5.31
CA LYS A 87 17.12 -11.18 -3.91
C LYS A 87 15.69 -10.65 -3.76
N MET A 88 14.96 -10.50 -4.86
CA MET A 88 13.61 -9.95 -4.87
C MET A 88 12.68 -10.87 -5.65
N SER A 89 11.58 -11.29 -5.01
CA SER A 89 10.54 -12.08 -5.64
C SER A 89 9.69 -11.20 -6.55
N SER A 90 9.43 -11.65 -7.77
CA SER A 90 8.53 -10.95 -8.70
C SER A 90 7.11 -10.84 -8.14
N LEU A 91 6.65 -11.82 -7.35
CA LEU A 91 5.32 -11.83 -6.76
C LEU A 91 5.18 -10.74 -5.68
N GLU A 92 6.17 -10.64 -4.78
CA GLU A 92 6.20 -9.61 -3.73
C GLU A 92 6.32 -8.21 -4.34
N TYR A 93 7.15 -8.06 -5.37
CA TYR A 93 7.29 -6.81 -6.09
C TYR A 93 5.99 -6.39 -6.80
N PHE A 94 5.33 -7.32 -7.50
CA PHE A 94 4.04 -7.01 -8.15
C PHE A 94 2.95 -6.68 -7.13
N PHE A 95 2.94 -7.35 -5.98
CA PHE A 95 2.03 -7.05 -4.89
C PHE A 95 2.26 -5.63 -4.35
N LEU A 96 3.51 -5.22 -4.12
CA LEU A 96 3.84 -3.85 -3.70
C LEU A 96 3.38 -2.79 -4.72
N LEU A 97 3.41 -3.12 -6.01
CA LEU A 97 3.01 -2.19 -7.07
C LEU A 97 1.50 -2.11 -7.30
N LYS A 98 0.77 -3.21 -7.12
CA LYS A 98 -0.64 -3.33 -7.53
C LYS A 98 -1.61 -3.59 -6.38
N GLY A 99 -1.12 -3.93 -5.19
CA GLY A 99 -1.93 -4.43 -4.09
C GLY A 99 -2.50 -5.83 -4.36
N GLY A 100 -3.25 -6.33 -3.38
CA GLY A 100 -4.10 -7.52 -3.52
C GLY A 100 -5.41 -7.17 -4.21
N VAL A 101 -5.91 -8.06 -5.06
CA VAL A 101 -7.22 -7.92 -5.70
C VAL A 101 -8.10 -9.10 -5.31
N VAL A 102 -8.84 -8.97 -4.21
CA VAL A 102 -9.97 -9.84 -3.83
C VAL A 102 -10.94 -9.01 -3.00
N VAL A 103 -12.23 -9.38 -2.98
CA VAL A 103 -13.34 -8.69 -2.31
C VAL A 103 -13.67 -9.41 -1.00
N ALA A 104 -13.40 -8.81 0.16
CA ALA A 104 -13.94 -9.30 1.44
C ALA A 104 -14.29 -8.16 2.42
N PHE A 105 -15.39 -8.34 3.15
CA PHE A 105 -16.04 -7.30 3.96
C PHE A 105 -15.50 -7.23 5.41
N SER A 106 -15.28 -6.02 5.93
CA SER A 106 -15.11 -5.79 7.38
C SER A 106 -15.72 -4.46 7.85
N ASP A 107 -16.47 -4.47 8.96
CA ASP A 107 -17.17 -3.27 9.47
C ASP A 107 -16.26 -2.23 10.16
N TRP A 108 -15.02 -2.59 10.48
CA TRP A 108 -14.09 -1.74 11.25
C TRP A 108 -12.96 -1.13 10.40
N MET A 109 -12.82 -1.56 9.15
CA MET A 109 -11.79 -1.11 8.22
C MET A 109 -12.33 -1.14 6.79
N PRO A 110 -11.99 -0.16 5.92
CA PRO A 110 -12.39 -0.21 4.51
C PRO A 110 -12.01 -1.56 3.91
N ASP A 111 -12.95 -2.20 3.21
CA ASP A 111 -12.81 -3.56 2.68
C ASP A 111 -11.45 -3.76 1.97
N GLU A 112 -11.07 -2.78 1.14
CA GLU A 112 -9.79 -2.71 0.41
C GLU A 112 -8.52 -2.86 1.29
N CYS A 113 -8.54 -2.36 2.53
CA CYS A 113 -7.39 -2.41 3.41
C CYS A 113 -7.23 -3.80 4.06
N TRP A 114 -8.32 -4.47 4.41
CA TRP A 114 -8.25 -5.80 5.02
C TRP A 114 -7.85 -6.85 3.98
N ASP A 115 -8.31 -6.65 2.76
CA ASP A 115 -7.94 -7.49 1.62
C ASP A 115 -6.44 -7.44 1.33
N ASN A 116 -5.85 -6.25 1.35
CA ASN A 116 -4.40 -6.10 1.21
C ASN A 116 -3.61 -6.79 2.33
N VAL A 117 -4.10 -6.74 3.57
CA VAL A 117 -3.40 -7.40 4.70
C VAL A 117 -3.44 -8.92 4.57
N THR A 118 -4.59 -9.49 4.21
CA THR A 118 -4.72 -10.95 4.07
C THR A 118 -3.98 -11.52 2.87
N GLU A 119 -3.89 -10.78 1.75
CA GLU A 119 -3.08 -11.20 0.60
C GLU A 119 -1.58 -11.04 0.85
N LEU A 120 -1.18 -10.03 1.64
CA LEU A 120 0.20 -9.85 2.05
C LEU A 120 0.69 -11.03 2.90
N ASP A 121 -0.13 -11.57 3.79
CA ASP A 121 0.20 -12.75 4.62
C ASP A 121 0.44 -14.04 3.80
N LYS A 122 -0.05 -14.09 2.55
CA LYS A 122 0.20 -15.22 1.63
C LYS A 122 1.57 -15.16 0.96
N LEU A 123 2.25 -14.00 1.02
CA LEU A 123 3.57 -13.86 0.41
C LEU A 123 4.65 -14.50 1.31
N PRO A 124 5.60 -15.26 0.73
CA PRO A 124 6.60 -15.98 1.51
C PRO A 124 7.43 -15.10 2.45
N GLY A 125 7.72 -13.86 2.06
CA GLY A 125 8.46 -12.89 2.87
C GLY A 125 7.63 -12.14 3.92
N PHE A 126 6.31 -12.32 3.94
CA PHE A 126 5.37 -11.59 4.81
C PHE A 126 4.41 -12.52 5.58
N HIS A 127 4.67 -13.83 5.54
CA HIS A 127 3.88 -14.81 6.23
C HIS A 127 4.00 -14.65 7.76
N GLY A 128 2.87 -14.58 8.46
CA GLY A 128 2.80 -14.52 9.92
C GLY A 128 2.57 -13.14 10.52
N MET A 129 2.49 -12.06 9.71
CA MET A 129 2.33 -10.69 10.25
C MET A 129 1.08 -10.54 11.15
N ALA A 130 -0.04 -11.15 10.78
CA ALA A 130 -1.28 -11.04 11.53
C ALA A 130 -1.19 -11.67 12.95
N TRP A 131 -0.33 -12.67 13.12
CA TRP A 131 -0.12 -13.37 14.39
C TRP A 131 1.06 -12.77 15.18
N GLU A 132 2.19 -12.51 14.52
CA GLU A 132 3.40 -12.02 15.18
C GLU A 132 3.25 -10.59 15.72
N GLU A 133 2.44 -9.75 15.08
CA GLU A 133 2.14 -8.41 15.60
C GLU A 133 1.00 -8.40 16.64
N SER A 134 0.35 -9.54 16.90
CA SER A 134 -0.70 -9.60 17.91
C SER A 134 -0.11 -9.37 19.31
N VAL A 135 -0.54 -8.29 19.95
CA VAL A 135 -0.14 -7.96 21.32
C VAL A 135 -1.19 -8.51 22.28
N PHE A 136 -0.81 -8.78 23.53
CA PHE A 136 -1.69 -9.28 24.60
C PHE A 136 -3.00 -8.48 24.84
N LYS A 137 -3.13 -7.29 24.25
CA LYS A 137 -4.33 -6.43 24.33
C LYS A 137 -5.32 -6.64 23.19
N THR A 138 -4.92 -7.34 22.13
CA THR A 138 -5.72 -7.53 20.91
C THR A 138 -6.29 -8.93 20.90
N SER A 139 -7.62 -9.04 21.03
CA SER A 139 -8.32 -10.33 20.89
C SER A 139 -8.30 -10.79 19.43
N LEU A 140 -7.92 -12.05 19.19
CA LEU A 140 -7.97 -12.66 17.86
C LEU A 140 -9.34 -13.33 17.64
N LEU A 141 -10.03 -12.94 16.58
CA LEU A 141 -11.31 -13.51 16.17
C LEU A 141 -11.09 -14.43 14.97
N PHE A 142 -11.51 -15.69 15.07
CA PHE A 142 -11.47 -16.66 13.98
C PHE A 142 -12.86 -16.82 13.35
N VAL A 143 -12.99 -16.50 12.07
CA VAL A 143 -14.22 -16.74 11.30
C VAL A 143 -14.10 -18.10 10.61
N LEU A 144 -14.98 -19.05 10.97
CA LEU A 144 -14.90 -20.43 10.52
C LEU A 144 -15.93 -20.73 9.42
N SER A 145 -15.52 -21.53 8.46
CA SER A 145 -16.46 -22.15 7.50
C SER A 145 -17.20 -23.32 8.16
N PRO A 146 -18.43 -23.65 7.72
CA PRO A 146 -19.18 -24.79 8.26
C PRO A 146 -18.38 -26.10 8.20
N GLY A 147 -18.24 -26.77 9.34
CA GLY A 147 -17.52 -28.05 9.46
C GLY A 147 -16.02 -27.95 9.75
N VAL A 148 -15.47 -26.75 9.92
CA VAL A 148 -14.06 -26.54 10.30
C VAL A 148 -13.95 -26.20 11.79
N ASP A 149 -13.17 -26.98 12.54
CA ASP A 149 -12.86 -26.74 13.96
C ASP A 149 -11.36 -26.38 14.13
N PRO A 150 -11.01 -25.14 14.54
CA PRO A 150 -9.64 -24.69 14.71
C PRO A 150 -9.03 -25.15 16.05
N THR A 151 -9.81 -25.74 16.95
CA THR A 151 -9.42 -25.99 18.35
C THR A 151 -8.15 -26.85 18.45
N ALA A 152 -8.05 -27.90 17.63
CA ALA A 152 -6.87 -28.76 17.61
C ALA A 152 -5.59 -28.01 17.19
N ALA A 153 -5.69 -27.12 16.20
CA ALA A 153 -4.57 -26.31 15.73
C ALA A 153 -4.16 -25.26 16.79
N LEU A 154 -5.12 -24.65 17.48
CA LEU A 154 -4.86 -23.70 18.57
C LEU A 154 -4.17 -24.37 19.77
N ILE A 155 -4.59 -25.60 20.11
CA ILE A 155 -3.93 -26.39 21.16
C ILE A 155 -2.48 -26.68 20.77
N GLN A 156 -2.24 -27.12 19.54
CA GLN A 156 -0.88 -27.41 19.06
C GLN A 156 -0.02 -26.15 19.09
N LEU A 157 -0.54 -25.01 18.65
CA LEU A 157 0.15 -23.72 18.71
C LEU A 157 0.49 -23.32 20.15
N ALA A 158 -0.43 -23.52 21.10
CA ALA A 158 -0.16 -23.21 22.51
C ALA A 158 0.95 -24.09 23.11
N ILE A 159 1.06 -25.34 22.65
CA ILE A 159 2.17 -26.24 23.02
C ILE A 159 3.48 -25.72 22.44
N ASP A 160 3.49 -25.40 21.14
CA ASP A 160 4.69 -24.95 20.43
C ASP A 160 5.24 -23.63 21.01
N VAL A 161 4.35 -22.71 21.40
CA VAL A 161 4.67 -21.40 22.01
C VAL A 161 4.91 -21.51 23.53
N LYS A 162 4.84 -22.72 24.12
CA LYS A 162 4.99 -22.96 25.57
C LYS A 162 4.01 -22.17 26.44
N MET A 163 2.81 -21.94 25.92
CA MET A 163 1.70 -21.26 26.60
C MET A 163 0.54 -22.20 26.95
N PHE A 164 0.71 -23.51 26.79
CA PHE A 164 -0.32 -24.49 27.08
C PHE A 164 -0.88 -24.38 28.52
N ASP A 165 -0.02 -24.13 29.51
CA ASP A 165 -0.44 -23.96 30.91
C ASP A 165 -1.38 -22.77 31.14
N LYS A 166 -1.41 -21.82 30.19
CA LYS A 166 -2.27 -20.63 30.20
C LYS A 166 -3.40 -20.72 29.18
N PHE A 167 -3.47 -21.80 28.39
CA PHE A 167 -4.50 -21.99 27.38
C PHE A 167 -5.77 -22.51 28.05
N GLN A 168 -6.83 -21.71 27.99
CA GLN A 168 -8.17 -22.10 28.42
C GLN A 168 -9.09 -22.05 27.20
N SER A 169 -9.74 -23.17 26.89
CA SER A 169 -10.75 -23.22 25.84
C SER A 169 -12.14 -23.25 26.48
N LEU A 170 -13.03 -22.40 25.99
CA LEU A 170 -14.41 -22.33 26.44
C LEU A 170 -15.32 -22.33 25.22
N SER A 171 -16.19 -23.34 25.13
CA SER A 171 -17.20 -23.42 24.07
C SER A 171 -18.44 -22.64 24.50
N LEU A 172 -18.81 -21.62 23.73
CA LEU A 172 -20.02 -20.85 24.00
C LEU A 172 -21.26 -21.62 23.53
N GLY A 173 -22.06 -22.08 24.50
CA GLY A 173 -23.39 -22.67 24.30
C GLY A 173 -24.42 -22.03 25.24
N GLN A 174 -25.68 -22.47 25.18
CA GLN A 174 -26.70 -21.99 26.11
C GLN A 174 -26.26 -22.22 27.57
N GLY A 175 -26.17 -21.14 28.36
CA GLY A 175 -25.85 -21.17 29.80
C GLY A 175 -24.37 -20.96 30.19
N GLN A 176 -23.46 -20.71 29.25
CA GLN A 176 -22.01 -20.61 29.54
C GLN A 176 -21.49 -19.17 29.78
N ALA A 177 -22.35 -18.15 29.72
CA ALA A 177 -21.96 -16.74 29.89
C ALA A 177 -21.20 -16.43 31.20
N PRO A 178 -21.59 -16.95 32.39
CA PRO A 178 -20.90 -16.62 33.64
C PRO A 178 -19.47 -17.19 33.74
N ALA A 179 -19.17 -18.22 32.95
CA ALA A 179 -17.84 -18.84 32.91
C ALA A 179 -16.88 -18.07 31.98
N ALA A 180 -17.40 -17.27 31.05
CA ALA A 180 -16.61 -16.42 30.16
C ALA A 180 -16.18 -15.09 30.79
N GLU A 181 -16.81 -14.68 31.90
CA GLU A 181 -16.52 -13.42 32.61
C GLU A 181 -15.43 -13.55 33.70
N ARG A 182 -14.97 -14.77 34.00
CA ARG A 182 -13.93 -15.05 35.02
C ARG A 182 -12.54 -15.07 34.40
#